data_AF-A0A0L8AIP0-F1
#
_entry.id   AF-A0A0L8AIP0-F1
#
_cell.length_a   1.000
_cell.length_b   1.000
_cell.length_c   1.000
_cell.angle_alpha   90.00
_cell.angle_beta   90.00
_cell.angle_gamma   90.00
#
_symmetry.space_group_name_H-M   'P 1'
#
loop_
_entity.id
_entity.type
_entity.pdbx_description
1 polymer ?
#
loop_
_entity_poly.entity_id
_entity_poly.type
_entity_poly.pdbx_seq_one_letter_code
_entity_poly.pdbx_strand_id
1 'polypeptide(L)'
;MSIAAVANDRVRLPFTFDVEKMKAEVKTLGMNEFIYYNVIPLRAPAHQVDPSLPFPPPADDYADGSWTEWMNIPALASTPYLTSIIDKFQEHTRVTLVRVLRLAAGNEVKEHTDPTLGLEVERSVVRLTIPILVGKEVDFFLNGTPVPMQPGECWYLRLTDPHKVVNGSTTDRINLTIDMAPNDWLRDLIQKAATND
;
A
#
# COMPACT_ATOMS: atom_id res chain seq x y z
N MET A 1 25.85 -11.29 4.23
CA MET A 1 25.42 -11.19 5.64
C MET A 1 24.01 -11.75 5.71
N SER A 2 23.75 -12.71 6.60
CA SER A 2 22.42 -13.29 6.77
C SER A 2 21.47 -12.21 7.29
N ILE A 3 20.41 -11.95 6.54
CA ILE A 3 19.34 -11.03 6.93
C ILE A 3 18.65 -11.69 8.12
N ALA A 4 18.80 -11.13 9.32
CA ALA A 4 17.95 -11.52 10.43
C ALA A 4 16.51 -11.24 9.98
N ALA A 5 15.66 -12.28 9.96
CA ALA A 5 14.25 -12.10 9.67
C ALA A 5 13.69 -11.04 10.63
N VAL A 6 13.01 -10.03 10.10
CA VAL A 6 12.24 -9.11 10.94
C VAL A 6 11.23 -9.98 11.68
N ALA A 7 11.41 -10.13 12.99
CA ALA A 7 10.61 -11.07 13.80
C ALA A 7 9.12 -10.70 13.78
N ASN A 8 8.81 -9.41 13.60
CA ASN A 8 7.45 -8.88 13.61
C ASN A 8 6.83 -8.96 12.21
N ASP A 9 5.66 -9.59 12.12
CA ASP A 9 4.85 -9.69 10.90
C ASP A 9 4.14 -8.38 10.56
N ARG A 10 4.00 -7.48 11.54
CA ARG A 10 3.40 -6.16 11.42
C ARG A 10 4.24 -5.15 12.20
N VAL A 11 4.48 -3.99 11.62
CA VAL A 11 5.25 -2.92 12.27
C VAL A 11 4.60 -1.58 11.96
N ARG A 12 4.29 -0.80 13.00
CA ARG A 12 3.86 0.59 12.82
C ARG A 12 5.08 1.45 12.58
N LEU A 13 5.12 2.12 11.44
CA LEU A 13 6.21 3.02 11.08
C LEU A 13 6.03 4.39 11.75
N PRO A 14 7.13 5.14 11.99
CA PRO A 14 7.11 6.45 12.66
C PRO A 14 6.62 7.58 11.73
N PHE A 15 5.54 7.31 10.98
CA PHE A 15 4.87 8.27 10.12
C PHE A 15 3.42 8.42 10.55
N THR A 16 2.94 9.66 10.49
CA THR A 16 1.54 9.98 10.68
C THR A 16 1.15 11.01 9.63
N PHE A 17 0.01 10.79 9.00
CA PHE A 17 -0.51 11.61 7.92
C PHE A 17 -1.87 12.22 8.31
N ASP A 18 -2.16 13.40 7.77
CA ASP A 18 -3.37 14.17 7.99
C ASP A 18 -4.56 13.46 7.31
N VAL A 19 -5.37 12.84 8.14
CA VAL A 19 -6.52 12.02 7.72
C VAL A 19 -7.54 12.84 6.95
N GLU A 20 -7.80 14.08 7.37
CA GLU A 20 -8.85 14.90 6.76
C GLU A 20 -8.44 15.40 5.38
N LYS A 21 -7.15 15.72 5.19
CA LYS A 21 -6.61 16.02 3.85
C LYS A 21 -6.67 14.81 2.93
N MET A 22 -6.27 13.62 3.40
CA MET A 22 -6.39 12.40 2.60
C MET A 22 -7.83 12.09 2.22
N LYS A 23 -8.79 12.20 3.14
CA LYS A 23 -10.22 12.00 2.85
C LYS A 23 -10.74 12.99 1.82
N ALA A 24 -10.41 14.28 1.98
CA ALA A 24 -10.85 15.33 1.07
C ALA A 24 -10.37 15.07 -0.36
N GLU A 25 -9.11 14.68 -0.54
CA GLU A 25 -8.53 14.38 -1.85
C GLU A 25 -9.02 13.06 -2.43
N VAL A 26 -9.14 12.00 -1.61
CA VAL A 26 -9.70 10.73 -2.09
C VAL A 26 -11.13 10.89 -2.61
N LYS A 27 -11.92 11.80 -2.04
CA LYS A 27 -13.27 12.12 -2.53
C LYS A 27 -13.27 12.70 -3.95
N THR A 28 -12.21 13.41 -4.36
CA THR A 28 -12.11 13.99 -5.71
C THR A 28 -11.73 12.97 -6.78
N LEU A 29 -11.19 11.81 -6.40
CA LEU A 29 -10.75 10.76 -7.32
C LEU A 29 -11.89 9.93 -7.96
N GLY A 30 -13.15 10.23 -7.66
CA GLY A 30 -14.31 9.62 -8.32
C GLY A 30 -14.43 8.11 -8.07
N MET A 31 -14.60 7.70 -6.80
CA MET A 31 -14.84 6.29 -6.48
C MET A 31 -16.15 5.78 -7.07
N ASN A 32 -16.10 4.60 -7.70
CA ASN A 32 -17.28 3.92 -8.22
C ASN A 32 -18.21 3.51 -7.07
N GLU A 33 -19.45 4.00 -7.07
CA GLU A 33 -20.42 3.74 -6.01
C GLU A 33 -20.89 2.27 -5.97
N PHE A 34 -21.05 1.65 -7.14
CA PHE A 34 -21.66 0.31 -7.29
C PHE A 34 -20.69 -0.87 -7.17
N ILE A 35 -19.40 -0.63 -6.98
CA ILE A 35 -18.39 -1.70 -6.91
C ILE A 35 -18.07 -1.99 -5.45
N TYR A 36 -18.21 -3.25 -5.02
CA TYR A 36 -17.95 -3.67 -3.64
C TYR A 36 -16.46 -3.60 -3.25
N TYR A 37 -15.55 -3.74 -4.22
CA TYR A 37 -14.11 -3.54 -4.05
C TYR A 37 -13.55 -2.68 -5.19
N ASN A 38 -13.14 -1.45 -4.89
CA ASN A 38 -12.68 -0.49 -5.88
C ASN A 38 -11.20 -0.17 -5.68
N VAL A 39 -10.44 -0.17 -6.78
CA VAL A 39 -9.00 0.09 -6.82
C VAL A 39 -8.77 1.31 -7.71
N ILE A 40 -8.26 2.39 -7.13
CA ILE A 40 -7.87 3.58 -7.89
C ILE A 40 -6.34 3.64 -7.90
N PRO A 41 -5.67 3.39 -9.03
CA PRO A 41 -4.23 3.58 -9.13
C PRO A 41 -3.91 5.08 -9.06
N LEU A 42 -2.95 5.46 -8.22
CA LEU A 42 -2.34 6.78 -8.19
C LEU A 42 -1.00 6.80 -8.95
N ARG A 43 -0.32 5.65 -9.00
CA ARG A 43 0.90 5.43 -9.77
C ARG A 43 0.84 4.04 -10.38
N ALA A 44 1.16 3.90 -11.67
CA ALA A 44 1.00 2.68 -12.45
C ALA A 44 2.13 2.54 -13.49
N PRO A 45 2.25 1.39 -14.19
CA PRO A 45 3.20 1.24 -15.29
C PRO A 45 3.02 2.38 -16.31
N ALA A 46 4.13 3.02 -16.70
CA ALA A 46 4.11 4.24 -17.50
C ALA A 46 3.35 4.07 -18.82
N HIS A 47 3.52 2.93 -19.50
CA HIS A 47 2.80 2.60 -20.75
C HIS A 47 1.28 2.44 -20.59
N GLN A 48 0.79 2.20 -19.37
CA GLN A 48 -0.66 2.18 -19.07
C GLN A 48 -1.20 3.58 -18.79
N VAL A 49 -0.35 4.49 -18.28
CA VAL A 49 -0.72 5.88 -17.98
C VAL A 49 -0.65 6.74 -19.24
N ASP A 50 0.43 6.56 -20.02
CA ASP A 50 0.64 7.21 -21.31
C ASP A 50 0.78 6.13 -22.39
N PRO A 51 -0.30 5.84 -23.15
CA PRO A 51 -0.31 4.85 -24.22
C PRO A 51 0.61 5.19 -25.40
N SER A 52 1.22 6.37 -25.45
CA SER A 52 2.22 6.72 -26.46
C SER A 52 3.59 6.10 -26.17
N LEU A 53 3.84 5.68 -24.93
CA LEU A 53 5.07 5.00 -24.54
C LEU A 53 5.08 3.54 -25.04
N PRO A 54 6.25 3.01 -25.41
CA PRO A 54 6.36 1.62 -25.84
C PRO A 54 6.00 0.66 -24.70
N PHE A 55 5.41 -0.47 -25.06
CA PHE A 55 5.20 -1.56 -24.12
C PHE A 55 6.56 -2.09 -23.63
N PRO A 56 6.76 -2.32 -22.32
CA PRO A 56 8.02 -2.80 -21.78
C PRO A 56 8.33 -4.22 -22.31
N PRO A 57 9.60 -4.60 -22.46
CA PRO A 57 9.94 -5.97 -22.80
C PRO A 57 9.41 -6.93 -21.72
N PRO A 58 9.09 -8.19 -22.07
CA PRO A 58 8.71 -9.19 -21.08
C PRO A 58 9.78 -9.30 -20.00
N ALA A 59 9.36 -9.24 -18.73
CA ALA A 59 10.26 -9.41 -17.61
C ALA A 59 10.31 -10.86 -17.15
N ASP A 60 11.49 -11.27 -16.70
CA ASP A 60 11.69 -12.57 -16.04
C ASP A 60 10.90 -12.66 -14.72
N ASP A 61 10.77 -11.52 -14.03
CA ASP A 61 10.02 -11.41 -12.78
C ASP A 61 9.32 -10.05 -12.65
N TYR A 62 7.99 -10.07 -12.63
CA TYR A 62 7.17 -8.86 -12.44
C TYR A 62 7.10 -8.39 -10.98
N ALA A 63 7.54 -9.22 -10.02
CA ALA A 63 7.61 -8.89 -8.60
C ALA A 63 8.71 -7.88 -8.26
N ASP A 64 9.81 -7.86 -9.04
CA ASP A 64 10.97 -6.97 -8.86
C ASP A 64 10.60 -5.48 -8.94
N GLY A 65 9.46 -5.20 -9.57
CA GLY A 65 9.00 -3.86 -9.88
C GLY A 65 9.91 -3.11 -10.86
N SER A 66 11.13 -3.57 -11.16
CA SER A 66 12.08 -2.95 -12.10
C SER A 66 11.73 -3.19 -13.57
N TRP A 67 10.73 -4.06 -13.81
CA TRP A 67 10.28 -4.50 -15.12
C TRP A 67 9.69 -3.40 -16.02
N THR A 68 9.34 -2.24 -15.46
CA THR A 68 8.79 -1.09 -16.19
C THR A 68 9.16 0.21 -15.50
N GLU A 69 9.09 1.29 -16.27
CA GLU A 69 8.96 2.63 -15.71
C GLU A 69 7.59 2.81 -15.06
N TRP A 70 7.55 3.58 -13.98
CA TRP A 70 6.33 3.88 -13.20
C TRP A 70 6.01 5.37 -13.30
N MET A 71 4.73 5.69 -13.47
CA MET A 71 4.27 7.05 -13.71
C MET A 71 3.09 7.39 -12.80
N ASN A 72 3.10 8.62 -12.28
CA ASN A 72 1.98 9.20 -11.56
C ASN A 72 0.81 9.39 -12.53
N ILE A 73 -0.41 9.02 -12.14
CA ILE A 73 -1.57 9.27 -13.00
C ILE A 73 -1.89 10.78 -13.02
N PRO A 74 -2.52 11.30 -14.09
CA PRO A 74 -2.89 12.71 -14.16
C PRO A 74 -3.74 13.23 -12.98
N ALA A 75 -4.57 12.36 -12.37
CA ALA A 75 -5.40 12.74 -11.22
C ALA A 75 -4.59 13.11 -9.96
N LEU A 76 -3.29 12.77 -9.90
CA LEU A 76 -2.43 13.25 -8.82
C LEU A 76 -2.22 14.78 -8.86
N ALA A 77 -2.34 15.41 -10.03
CA ALA A 77 -2.25 16.87 -10.15
C ALA A 77 -3.32 17.62 -9.33
N SER A 78 -4.47 16.99 -9.07
CA SER A 78 -5.55 17.54 -8.23
C SER A 78 -5.56 16.99 -6.80
N THR A 79 -4.54 16.24 -6.38
CA THR A 79 -4.40 15.66 -5.05
C THR A 79 -2.99 15.91 -4.47
N PRO A 80 -2.65 17.18 -4.17
CA PRO A 80 -1.31 17.56 -3.74
C PRO A 80 -0.87 16.92 -2.42
N TYR A 81 -1.79 16.64 -1.49
CA TYR A 81 -1.45 15.98 -0.23
C TYR A 81 -1.08 14.51 -0.44
N LEU A 82 -1.88 13.74 -1.20
CA LEU A 82 -1.55 12.37 -1.58
C LEU A 82 -0.24 12.32 -2.38
N THR A 83 -0.01 13.29 -3.26
CA THR A 83 1.27 13.44 -3.98
C THR A 83 2.43 13.63 -3.01
N SER A 84 2.31 14.52 -2.02
CA SER A 84 3.36 14.74 -1.02
C SER A 84 3.70 13.50 -0.18
N ILE A 85 2.72 12.60 0.05
CA ILE A 85 2.96 11.33 0.74
C ILE A 85 3.83 10.43 -0.12
N ILE A 86 3.54 10.34 -1.42
CA ILE A 86 4.30 9.55 -2.38
C ILE A 86 5.73 10.11 -2.49
N ASP A 87 5.86 11.43 -2.68
CA ASP A 87 7.16 12.11 -2.83
C ASP A 87 8.08 11.83 -1.64
N LYS A 88 7.54 11.85 -0.41
CA LYS A 88 8.28 11.52 0.82
C LYS A 88 8.97 10.15 0.77
N PHE A 89 8.33 9.15 0.17
CA PHE A 89 8.94 7.82 0.00
C PHE A 89 9.87 7.76 -1.21
N GLN A 90 9.57 8.52 -2.27
CA GLN A 90 10.41 8.64 -3.46
C GLN A 90 11.77 9.27 -3.18
N GLU A 91 11.90 10.10 -2.14
CA GLU A 91 13.19 10.62 -1.67
C GLU A 91 14.16 9.52 -1.22
N HIS A 92 13.66 8.33 -0.86
CA HIS A 92 14.45 7.27 -0.25
C HIS A 92 14.48 5.98 -1.07
N THR A 93 13.46 5.69 -1.86
CA THR A 93 13.37 4.45 -2.64
C THR A 93 12.52 4.61 -3.88
N ARG A 94 12.62 3.65 -4.79
CA ARG A 94 11.79 3.57 -5.99
C ARG A 94 10.38 3.14 -5.61
N VAL A 95 9.44 4.10 -5.63
CA VAL A 95 8.01 3.84 -5.50
C VAL A 95 7.44 3.37 -6.83
N THR A 96 6.79 2.21 -6.80
CA THR A 96 6.23 1.51 -7.96
C THR A 96 4.74 1.78 -8.07
N LEU A 97 3.89 0.90 -7.55
CA LEU A 97 2.45 0.98 -7.58
C LEU A 97 1.93 1.71 -6.34
N VAL A 98 1.08 2.71 -6.54
CA VAL A 98 0.37 3.39 -5.45
C VAL A 98 -1.12 3.28 -5.73
N ARG A 99 -1.92 2.87 -4.74
CA ARG A 99 -3.36 2.67 -4.93
C ARG A 99 -4.18 3.09 -3.72
N VAL A 100 -5.33 3.69 -4.00
CA VAL A 100 -6.42 3.81 -3.02
C VAL A 100 -7.31 2.58 -3.17
N LEU A 101 -7.45 1.84 -2.08
CA LEU A 101 -8.26 0.62 -2.00
C LEU A 101 -9.49 0.89 -1.15
N ARG A 102 -10.67 0.76 -1.76
CA ARG A 102 -11.97 0.83 -1.10
C ARG A 102 -12.57 -0.57 -0.99
N LEU A 103 -12.95 -0.95 0.22
CA LEU A 103 -13.83 -2.11 0.48
C LEU A 103 -15.16 -1.59 1.02
N ALA A 104 -16.24 -1.87 0.30
CA ALA A 104 -17.57 -1.41 0.65
C ALA A 104 -18.03 -1.93 2.01
N ALA A 105 -18.92 -1.19 2.67
CA ALA A 105 -19.62 -1.63 3.87
C ALA A 105 -20.18 -3.06 3.73
N GLY A 106 -20.11 -3.86 4.79
CA GLY A 106 -20.63 -5.24 4.85
C GLY A 106 -19.89 -6.29 3.99
N ASN A 107 -18.71 -5.97 3.44
CA ASN A 107 -17.97 -6.88 2.56
C ASN A 107 -16.67 -7.38 3.20
N GLU A 108 -16.11 -8.44 2.61
CA GLU A 108 -14.84 -9.03 3.03
C GLU A 108 -13.89 -9.23 1.84
N VAL A 109 -12.59 -9.25 2.14
CA VAL A 109 -11.56 -9.83 1.29
C VAL A 109 -11.14 -11.13 1.95
N LYS A 110 -11.37 -12.25 1.25
CA LYS A 110 -11.06 -13.59 1.75
C LYS A 110 -9.57 -13.73 2.04
N GLU A 111 -9.26 -14.71 2.89
CA GLU A 111 -7.89 -15.02 3.25
C GLU A 111 -7.07 -15.41 2.02
N HIS A 112 -5.91 -14.76 1.88
CA HIS A 112 -4.95 -14.99 0.81
C HIS A 112 -3.54 -14.63 1.30
N THR A 113 -2.57 -14.91 0.45
CA THR A 113 -1.17 -14.52 0.58
C THR A 113 -0.78 -13.73 -0.66
N ASP A 114 0.13 -12.77 -0.52
CA ASP A 114 0.76 -12.05 -1.62
C ASP A 114 2.26 -12.45 -1.66
N PRO A 115 2.64 -13.55 -2.34
CA PRO A 115 4.00 -14.12 -2.25
C PRO A 115 5.11 -13.20 -2.76
N THR A 116 4.75 -12.16 -3.51
CA THR A 116 5.67 -11.19 -4.11
C THR A 116 5.80 -9.90 -3.29
N LEU A 117 5.16 -9.82 -2.11
CA LEU A 117 5.12 -8.63 -1.25
C LEU A 117 5.83 -8.85 0.10
N GLY A 118 7.12 -9.18 0.08
CA GLY A 118 7.90 -9.49 1.28
C GLY A 118 9.31 -8.90 1.25
N LEU A 119 9.82 -8.44 2.40
CA LEU A 119 11.19 -7.92 2.56
C LEU A 119 12.25 -8.99 2.36
N GLU A 120 11.89 -10.22 2.68
CA GLU A 120 12.68 -11.44 2.66
C GLU A 120 12.72 -12.11 1.28
N VAL A 121 11.84 -11.67 0.36
CA VAL A 121 11.75 -12.22 -0.99
C VAL A 121 12.77 -11.53 -1.88
N GLU A 122 13.58 -12.32 -2.58
CA GLU A 122 14.50 -11.80 -3.58
C GLU A 122 13.70 -11.25 -4.76
N ARG A 123 14.04 -10.03 -5.24
CA ARG A 123 13.34 -9.34 -6.34
C ARG A 123 11.83 -9.17 -6.09
N SER A 124 11.48 -8.52 -4.98
CA SER A 124 10.10 -8.20 -4.59
C SER A 124 9.87 -6.69 -4.47
N VAL A 125 8.62 -6.31 -4.19
CA VAL A 125 8.28 -5.00 -3.63
C VAL A 125 7.74 -5.15 -2.22
N VAL A 126 7.87 -4.11 -1.40
CA VAL A 126 7.24 -4.03 -0.09
C VAL A 126 6.03 -3.10 -0.19
N ARG A 127 4.90 -3.51 0.37
CA ARG A 127 3.69 -2.69 0.45
C ARG A 127 3.55 -2.06 1.83
N LEU A 128 3.53 -0.74 1.87
CA LEU A 128 3.07 0.01 3.04
C LEU A 128 1.56 0.25 2.96
N THR A 129 0.89 0.22 4.09
CA THR A 129 -0.55 0.51 4.22
C THR A 129 -0.78 1.71 5.12
N ILE A 130 -1.55 2.68 4.64
CA ILE A 130 -1.99 3.86 5.39
C ILE A 130 -3.52 3.87 5.43
N PRO A 131 -4.17 3.58 6.56
CA PRO A 131 -5.62 3.67 6.66
C PRO A 131 -6.07 5.13 6.55
N ILE A 132 -7.10 5.38 5.75
CA ILE A 132 -7.71 6.72 5.58
C ILE A 132 -9.08 6.76 6.26
N LEU A 133 -9.89 5.73 6.00
CA LEU A 133 -11.21 5.55 6.60
C LEU A 133 -11.31 4.12 7.12
N VAL A 134 -11.60 3.99 8.41
CA VAL A 134 -11.78 2.72 9.10
C VAL A 134 -13.11 2.79 9.84
N GLY A 135 -14.03 1.90 9.50
CA GLY A 135 -15.28 1.74 10.26
C GLY A 135 -15.01 1.02 11.58
N LYS A 136 -15.93 1.17 12.55
CA LYS A 136 -15.77 0.57 13.90
C LYS A 136 -15.71 -0.96 13.91
N GLU A 137 -16.23 -1.60 12.87
CA GLU A 137 -16.30 -3.06 12.70
C GLU A 137 -15.45 -3.50 11.49
N VAL A 138 -14.29 -2.85 11.33
CA VAL A 138 -13.33 -3.17 10.28
C VAL A 138 -12.09 -3.79 10.90
N ASP A 139 -11.82 -5.04 10.55
CA ASP A 139 -10.64 -5.76 10.99
C ASP A 139 -9.80 -6.21 9.80
N PHE A 140 -8.51 -5.86 9.84
CA PHE A 140 -7.49 -6.51 9.01
C PHE A 140 -6.82 -7.58 9.86
N PHE A 141 -6.89 -8.83 9.43
CA PHE A 141 -6.22 -9.94 10.09
C PHE A 141 -4.94 -10.29 9.34
N LEU A 142 -3.86 -10.50 10.10
CA LEU A 142 -2.61 -11.06 9.61
C LEU A 142 -2.24 -12.23 10.53
N ASN A 143 -1.88 -13.39 9.97
CA ASN A 143 -1.61 -14.60 10.75
C ASN A 143 -2.72 -14.92 11.77
N GLY A 144 -3.98 -14.71 11.38
CA GLY A 144 -5.16 -14.96 12.23
C GLY A 144 -5.41 -13.96 13.36
N THR A 145 -4.57 -12.94 13.55
CA THR A 145 -4.75 -11.92 14.60
C THR A 145 -5.02 -10.53 14.02
N PRO A 146 -5.90 -9.72 14.63
CA PRO A 146 -6.21 -8.38 14.13
C PRO A 146 -5.01 -7.44 14.24
N VAL A 147 -4.83 -6.57 13.25
CA VAL A 147 -3.85 -5.48 13.25
C VAL A 147 -4.58 -4.19 13.66
N PRO A 148 -4.22 -3.52 14.76
CA PRO A 148 -4.97 -2.40 15.33
C PRO A 148 -4.67 -1.05 14.63
N MET A 149 -4.69 -1.03 13.29
CA MET A 149 -4.33 0.15 12.51
C MET A 149 -5.31 1.31 12.73
N GLN A 150 -4.80 2.51 13.04
CA GLN A 150 -5.59 3.73 13.13
C GLN A 150 -5.46 4.58 11.86
N PRO A 151 -6.50 5.38 11.51
CA PRO A 151 -6.42 6.35 10.43
C PRO A 151 -5.19 7.26 10.53
N GLY A 152 -4.46 7.42 9.43
CA GLY A 152 -3.28 8.27 9.34
C GLY A 152 -1.97 7.58 9.72
N GLU A 153 -2.01 6.40 10.35
CA GLU A 153 -0.80 5.62 10.64
C GLU A 153 -0.24 4.97 9.38
N CYS A 154 1.06 4.65 9.39
CA CYS A 154 1.73 3.93 8.31
C CYS A 154 2.20 2.58 8.82
N TRP A 155 1.86 1.51 8.12
CA TRP A 155 2.13 0.15 8.55
C TRP A 155 2.90 -0.62 7.49
N TYR A 156 3.96 -1.30 7.92
CA TYR A 156 4.51 -2.45 7.22
C TYR A 156 3.75 -3.70 7.67
N LEU A 157 3.36 -4.53 6.72
CA LEU A 157 2.71 -5.82 6.93
C LEU A 157 3.45 -6.85 6.07
N ARG A 158 3.80 -8.01 6.64
CA ARG A 158 4.39 -9.13 5.91
C ARG A 158 3.30 -9.86 5.15
N LEU A 159 2.90 -9.32 4.00
CA LEU A 159 1.75 -9.80 3.21
C LEU A 159 2.02 -11.13 2.48
N THR A 160 3.26 -11.61 2.51
CA THR A 160 3.60 -13.01 2.17
C THR A 160 2.90 -14.01 3.10
N ASP A 161 2.53 -13.59 4.31
CA ASP A 161 1.75 -14.39 5.25
C ASP A 161 0.23 -14.30 4.99
N PRO A 162 -0.56 -15.28 5.47
CA PRO A 162 -2.02 -15.28 5.33
C PRO A 162 -2.66 -14.05 5.97
N HIS A 163 -3.49 -13.35 5.19
CA HIS A 163 -4.21 -12.17 5.63
C HIS A 163 -5.59 -12.05 4.98
N LYS A 164 -6.51 -11.39 5.69
CA LYS A 164 -7.89 -11.13 5.25
C LYS A 164 -8.40 -9.79 5.78
N VAL A 165 -9.48 -9.30 5.19
CA VAL A 165 -10.15 -8.08 5.65
C VAL A 165 -11.63 -8.36 5.82
N VAL A 166 -12.19 -7.96 6.96
CA VAL A 166 -13.63 -7.98 7.19
C VAL A 166 -14.08 -6.54 7.45
N ASN A 167 -14.99 -6.03 6.64
CA ASN A 167 -15.69 -4.77 6.90
C ASN A 167 -17.14 -5.07 7.25
N GLY A 168 -17.42 -5.35 8.52
CA GLY A 168 -18.78 -5.52 9.04
C GLY A 168 -19.53 -4.19 9.22
N SER A 169 -18.83 -3.07 9.09
CA SER A 169 -19.39 -1.75 9.40
C SER A 169 -20.37 -1.25 8.33
N THR A 170 -21.13 -0.21 8.68
CA THR A 170 -22.03 0.51 7.77
C THR A 170 -21.33 1.54 6.89
N THR A 171 -20.00 1.63 6.99
CA THR A 171 -19.17 2.59 6.25
C THR A 171 -18.09 1.86 5.46
N ASP A 172 -17.66 2.46 4.36
CA ASP A 172 -16.57 1.90 3.59
C ASP A 172 -15.24 1.95 4.35
N ARG A 173 -14.39 0.96 4.09
CA ARG A 173 -12.97 0.99 4.47
C ARG A 173 -12.17 1.55 3.31
N ILE A 174 -11.30 2.52 3.56
CA ILE A 174 -10.41 3.12 2.56
C ILE A 174 -8.98 3.13 3.08
N ASN A 175 -8.03 2.65 2.26
CA ASN A 175 -6.59 2.70 2.56
C ASN A 175 -5.81 3.18 1.35
N LEU A 176 -4.72 3.89 1.60
CA LEU A 176 -3.66 4.12 0.64
C LEU A 176 -2.63 3.00 0.79
N THR A 177 -2.24 2.40 -0.33
CA THR A 177 -1.15 1.41 -0.39
C THR A 177 -0.03 1.93 -1.27
N ILE A 178 1.21 1.72 -0.83
CA ILE A 178 2.41 2.21 -1.51
C ILE A 178 3.38 1.04 -1.64
N ASP A 179 3.55 0.55 -2.87
CA ASP A 179 4.50 -0.50 -3.20
C ASP A 179 5.83 0.12 -3.59
N MET A 180 6.92 -0.34 -2.98
CA MET A 180 8.24 0.23 -3.21
C MET A 180 9.32 -0.84 -3.21
N ALA A 181 10.40 -0.57 -3.94
CA ALA A 181 11.56 -1.45 -3.95
C ALA A 181 12.15 -1.54 -2.52
N PRO A 182 12.43 -2.76 -2.01
CA PRO A 182 13.13 -2.91 -0.75
C PRO A 182 14.57 -2.40 -0.88
N ASN A 183 15.04 -1.63 0.09
CA ASN A 183 16.41 -1.16 0.20
C ASN A 183 16.85 -1.05 1.67
N ASP A 184 18.12 -0.72 1.91
CA ASP A 184 18.68 -0.65 3.27
C ASP A 184 17.96 0.39 4.14
N TRP A 185 17.56 1.53 3.56
CA TRP A 185 16.78 2.54 4.28
C TRP A 185 15.46 1.97 4.82
N LEU A 186 14.71 1.24 3.99
CA LEU A 186 13.42 0.66 4.41
C LEU A 186 13.62 -0.45 5.44
N ARG A 187 14.65 -1.28 5.27
CA ARG A 187 15.02 -2.33 6.23
C ARG A 187 15.35 -1.74 7.59
N ASP A 188 16.20 -0.71 7.63
CA ASP A 188 16.57 0.00 8.84
C ASP A 188 15.37 0.68 9.51
N LEU A 189 14.49 1.29 8.71
CA LEU A 189 13.28 1.95 9.21
C LEU A 189 12.37 0.94 9.92
N ILE A 190 12.10 -0.19 9.29
CA ILE A 190 11.23 -1.25 9.83
C ILE A 190 11.87 -1.87 11.07
N GLN A 191 13.18 -2.15 11.03
CA GLN A 191 13.90 -2.71 12.17
C GLN A 191 13.86 -1.77 13.38
N LYS A 192 14.16 -0.47 13.19
CA LYS A 192 14.13 0.52 14.29
C LYS A 192 12.73 0.71 14.85
N ALA A 193 11.70 0.70 14.01
CA ALA A 193 10.32 0.81 14.45
C ALA A 193 9.89 -0.43 15.27
N ALA A 194 10.25 -1.63 14.80
CA ALA A 194 9.94 -2.88 15.48
C ALA A 194 10.59 -3.03 16.88
N THR A 195 11.68 -2.31 17.15
CA THR A 195 12.35 -2.31 18.46
C THR A 195 11.81 -1.24 19.43
N ASN A 196 11.01 -0.29 18.94
CA ASN A 196 10.48 0.82 19.72
C ASN A 196 9.00 0.64 20.11
N ASP A 197 8.34 -0.41 19.61
CA ASP A 197 6.99 -0.88 19.99
C ASP A 197 7.09 -1.91 21.13
#